data_AF-A0A0C3JDV4-F1
#
_entry.id   AF-A0A0C3JDV4-F1
#
_cell.length_a   1.000
_cell.length_b   1.000
_cell.length_c   1.000
_cell.angle_alpha   90.00
_cell.angle_beta   90.00
_cell.angle_gamma   90.00
#
_symmetry.space_group_name_H-M   'P 1'
#
loop_
_entity.id
_entity.type
_entity.pdbx_description
1 polymer ?
#
loop_
_entity_poly.entity_id
_entity_poly.type
_entity_poly.pdbx_seq_one_letter_code
_entity_poly.pdbx_strand_id
1 'polypeptide(L)'
;SSGQQLQSSRPEVTTKMYHCLYDTTVQCTSGAVFPVQLWVYSPFNDTVHADDTIAFMVARTYIPMSIPKDSILLEASDVIPLPGDPTSDEYEVALPDCPCVFIFGLGVVSSWVITLPDGVSKAFSVTASDYVHNANMTTTVV
;
A
#
# COMPACT_ATOMS: atom_id res chain seq x y z
N SER A 1 -13.20 5.57 -9.36
CA SER A 1 -13.54 6.84 -8.69
C SER A 1 -12.27 7.65 -8.52
N SER A 2 -12.17 8.81 -9.18
CA SER A 2 -10.99 9.69 -9.10
C SER A 2 -10.56 9.98 -7.66
N GLY A 3 -9.24 10.02 -7.43
CA GLY A 3 -8.70 10.27 -6.10
C GLY A 3 -9.18 11.59 -5.48
N GLN A 4 -9.51 11.57 -4.19
CA GLN A 4 -9.95 12.77 -3.46
C GLN A 4 -8.77 13.40 -2.74
N GLN A 5 -8.54 14.70 -2.94
CA GLN A 5 -7.50 15.42 -2.19
C GLN A 5 -7.99 15.75 -0.77
N LEU A 6 -7.25 15.32 0.23
CA LEU A 6 -7.55 15.53 1.65
C LEU A 6 -6.36 16.20 2.34
N GLN A 7 -6.66 17.17 3.19
CA GLN A 7 -5.68 17.79 4.06
C GLN A 7 -5.62 17.01 5.38
N SER A 8 -4.43 16.63 5.82
CA SER A 8 -4.20 16.06 7.16
C SER A 8 -3.18 16.88 7.94
N SER A 9 -3.24 16.76 9.27
CA SER A 9 -2.30 17.39 10.20
C SER A 9 -1.84 16.36 11.20
N ARG A 10 -0.53 16.09 11.26
CA ARG A 10 0.04 15.31 12.36
C ARG A 10 0.06 16.17 13.63
N PRO A 11 -0.28 15.62 14.81
CA PRO A 11 0.01 16.28 16.08
C PRO A 11 1.49 16.65 16.10
N GLU A 12 1.82 17.87 16.56
CA GLU A 12 3.19 18.41 16.66
C GLU A 12 3.82 18.97 15.37
N VAL A 13 3.20 18.79 14.19
CA VAL A 13 3.71 19.34 12.92
C VAL A 13 2.82 20.49 12.43
N THR A 14 3.39 21.70 12.32
CA THR A 14 2.67 22.90 11.82
C THR A 14 2.48 22.91 10.30
N THR A 15 3.19 22.04 9.58
CA THR A 15 3.12 21.89 8.13
C THR A 15 1.86 21.11 7.74
N LYS A 16 1.03 21.69 6.88
CA LYS A 16 -0.12 21.01 6.27
C LYS A 16 0.39 19.96 5.28
N MET A 17 -0.06 18.72 5.42
CA MET A 17 0.16 17.67 4.42
C MET A 17 -1.13 17.44 3.66
N TYR A 18 -0.98 17.15 2.37
CA TYR A 18 -2.09 16.89 1.45
C TYR A 18 -1.89 15.50 0.86
N HIS A 19 -2.99 14.76 0.70
CA HIS A 19 -2.98 13.40 0.21
C HIS A 19 -4.07 13.19 -0.83
N CYS A 20 -3.82 12.38 -1.84
CA CYS A 20 -4.85 11.80 -2.70
C CYS A 20 -5.30 10.46 -2.11
N LEU A 21 -6.60 10.30 -1.90
CA LEU A 21 -7.19 9.05 -1.44
C LEU A 21 -7.68 8.20 -2.59
N TYR A 22 -7.35 6.91 -2.53
CA TYR A 22 -7.85 5.89 -3.43
C TYR A 22 -8.38 4.70 -2.61
N ASP A 23 -9.59 4.28 -2.91
CA ASP A 23 -10.10 2.98 -2.47
C ASP A 23 -9.70 1.94 -3.50
N THR A 24 -8.94 0.92 -3.07
CA THR A 24 -8.38 -0.10 -3.94
C THR A 24 -8.36 -1.46 -3.24
N THR A 25 -7.70 -2.45 -3.84
CA THR A 25 -7.57 -3.79 -3.26
C THR A 25 -6.14 -4.30 -3.36
N VAL A 26 -5.70 -5.04 -2.36
CA VAL A 26 -4.50 -5.87 -2.43
C VAL A 26 -4.93 -7.25 -2.91
N GLN A 27 -4.35 -7.69 -4.01
CA GLN A 27 -4.53 -9.04 -4.55
C GLN A 27 -3.30 -9.88 -4.20
N CYS A 28 -3.52 -10.99 -3.51
CA CYS A 28 -2.46 -11.94 -3.16
C CYS A 28 -2.34 -13.02 -4.24
N THR A 29 -1.15 -13.62 -4.34
CA THR A 29 -0.89 -14.76 -5.25
C THR A 29 -1.75 -16.00 -4.93
N SER A 30 -2.31 -16.08 -3.72
CA SER A 30 -3.30 -17.09 -3.32
C SER A 30 -4.69 -16.86 -3.93
N GLY A 31 -4.92 -15.74 -4.61
CA GLY A 31 -6.23 -15.29 -5.09
C GLY A 31 -7.07 -14.56 -4.03
N ALA A 32 -6.56 -14.41 -2.80
CA ALA A 32 -7.22 -13.61 -1.78
C ALA A 32 -7.19 -12.11 -2.16
N VAL A 33 -8.30 -11.41 -1.91
CA VAL A 33 -8.44 -9.98 -2.19
C VAL A 33 -8.87 -9.26 -0.92
N PHE A 34 -8.13 -8.21 -0.56
CA PHE A 34 -8.37 -7.41 0.65
C PHE A 34 -8.65 -5.95 0.31
N PRO A 35 -9.65 -5.31 0.94
CA PRO A 35 -9.91 -3.88 0.72
C PRO A 35 -8.79 -3.03 1.30
N VAL A 36 -8.42 -1.96 0.59
CA VAL A 36 -7.32 -1.05 0.94
C VAL A 36 -7.76 0.40 0.80
N GLN A 37 -7.36 1.21 1.77
CA GLN A 37 -7.39 2.66 1.68
C GLN A 37 -5.96 3.17 1.47
N LEU A 38 -5.68 3.69 0.28
CA LEU A 38 -4.40 4.22 -0.11
C LEU A 38 -4.40 5.75 -0.01
N TRP A 39 -3.46 6.30 0.77
CA TRP A 39 -3.18 7.72 0.84
C TRP A 39 -1.86 7.98 0.14
N VAL A 40 -1.88 8.70 -0.97
CA VAL A 40 -0.67 9.12 -1.68
C VAL A 40 -0.35 10.54 -1.28
N TYR A 41 0.84 10.79 -0.75
CA TYR A 41 1.28 12.16 -0.49
C TYR A 41 1.26 12.99 -1.79
N SER A 42 0.61 14.14 -1.76
CA SER A 42 0.33 14.98 -2.94
C SER A 42 0.46 16.45 -2.56
N PRO A 43 1.56 17.15 -2.92
CA PRO A 43 1.67 18.59 -2.74
C PRO A 43 0.45 19.36 -3.30
N PHE A 44 0.23 20.60 -2.84
CA PHE A 44 -0.99 21.38 -3.10
C PHE A 44 -1.39 21.57 -4.58
N ASN A 45 -0.52 21.29 -5.56
CA ASN A 45 -0.80 21.34 -7.00
C ASN A 45 -0.40 20.06 -7.74
N ASP A 46 -0.21 18.95 -7.02
CA ASP A 46 0.18 17.70 -7.65
C ASP A 46 -1.00 17.08 -8.42
N THR A 47 -0.67 16.29 -9.45
CA THR A 47 -1.68 15.70 -10.32
C THR A 47 -2.20 14.41 -9.70
N VAL A 48 -3.52 14.37 -9.45
CA VAL A 48 -4.20 13.12 -9.08
C VAL A 48 -4.02 12.12 -10.21
N HIS A 49 -3.48 10.94 -9.90
CA HIS A 49 -3.36 9.87 -10.88
C HIS A 49 -4.75 9.38 -11.30
N ALA A 50 -4.89 9.05 -12.58
CA ALA A 50 -6.14 8.50 -13.09
C ALA A 50 -6.41 7.12 -12.46
N ASP A 51 -7.68 6.73 -12.43
CA ASP A 51 -8.03 5.34 -12.12
C ASP A 51 -7.30 4.40 -13.09
N ASP A 52 -7.02 3.18 -12.62
CA ASP A 52 -6.33 2.14 -13.39
C ASP A 52 -4.86 2.47 -13.78
N THR A 53 -4.29 3.54 -13.21
CA THR A 53 -2.84 3.82 -13.33
C THR A 53 -2.02 2.71 -12.67
N ILE A 54 -1.10 2.12 -13.42
CA ILE A 54 -0.16 1.12 -12.90
C ILE A 54 1.08 1.86 -12.38
N ALA A 55 1.46 1.59 -11.15
CA ALA A 55 2.58 2.29 -10.50
C ALA A 55 3.36 1.38 -9.55
N PHE A 56 4.65 1.68 -9.39
CA PHE A 56 5.43 1.22 -8.24
C PHE A 56 5.27 2.20 -7.10
N MET A 57 5.19 1.71 -5.86
CA MET A 57 5.00 2.56 -4.70
C MET A 57 5.84 2.13 -3.52
N VAL A 58 6.28 3.11 -2.73
CA VAL A 58 6.82 2.90 -1.38
C VAL A 58 5.80 3.43 -0.39
N ALA A 59 5.27 2.55 0.44
CA ALA A 59 4.22 2.89 1.39
C ALA A 59 4.46 2.32 2.78
N ARG A 60 4.03 3.08 3.79
CA ARG A 60 3.81 2.57 5.14
C ARG A 60 2.49 1.82 5.16
N THR A 61 2.43 0.76 5.96
CA THR A 61 1.27 -0.13 5.98
C THR A 61 0.78 -0.36 7.39
N TYR A 62 -0.54 -0.42 7.54
CA TYR A 62 -1.22 -1.02 8.67
C TYR A 62 -2.20 -2.07 8.15
N ILE A 63 -1.97 -3.32 8.54
CA ILE A 63 -2.82 -4.47 8.25
C ILE A 63 -3.55 -4.83 9.56
N PRO A 64 -4.87 -4.58 9.65
CA PRO A 64 -5.63 -4.90 10.86
C PRO A 64 -5.83 -6.42 11.00
N MET A 65 -5.90 -6.91 12.24
CA MET A 65 -6.15 -8.34 12.52
C MET A 65 -7.56 -8.80 12.09
N SER A 66 -8.44 -7.86 11.79
CA SER A 66 -9.85 -8.06 11.42
C SER A 66 -10.07 -8.15 9.90
N ILE A 67 -9.02 -8.16 9.06
CA ILE A 67 -9.19 -8.38 7.62
C ILE A 67 -10.00 -9.65 7.31
N PRO A 68 -10.91 -9.64 6.32
CA PRO A 68 -11.20 -8.56 5.37
C PRO A 68 -12.27 -7.56 5.86
N LYS A 69 -12.72 -7.63 7.13
CA LYS A 69 -13.80 -6.75 7.64
C LYS A 69 -13.38 -5.29 7.64
N ASP A 70 -12.15 -5.01 8.07
CA ASP A 70 -11.56 -3.68 8.08
C ASP A 70 -10.51 -3.56 6.96
N SER A 71 -10.39 -2.37 6.37
CA SER A 71 -9.45 -2.12 5.27
C SER A 71 -8.00 -2.07 5.73
N ILE A 72 -7.10 -2.56 4.87
CA ILE A 72 -5.66 -2.29 4.99
C ILE A 72 -5.43 -0.80 4.73
N LEU A 73 -4.62 -0.16 5.55
CA LEU A 73 -4.28 1.26 5.39
C LEU A 73 -2.87 1.38 4.81
N LEU A 74 -2.75 2.08 3.69
CA LEU A 74 -1.47 2.40 3.07
C LEU A 74 -1.27 3.92 3.03
N GLU A 75 -0.06 4.37 3.37
CA GLU A 75 0.38 5.76 3.20
C GLU A 75 1.66 5.76 2.33
N ALA A 76 1.49 6.07 1.05
CA ALA A 76 2.57 6.12 0.07
C ALA A 76 3.34 7.44 0.14
N SER A 77 4.65 7.33 0.32
CA SER A 77 5.58 8.47 0.26
C SER A 77 6.18 8.68 -1.12
N ASP A 78 6.22 7.62 -1.94
CA ASP A 78 6.74 7.65 -3.30
C ASP A 78 5.85 6.81 -4.21
N VAL A 79 5.51 7.35 -5.37
CA VAL A 79 4.67 6.72 -6.40
C VAL A 79 5.32 7.00 -7.75
N ILE A 80 5.65 5.93 -8.45
CA ILE A 80 6.30 5.95 -9.77
C ILE A 80 5.30 5.37 -10.76
N PRO A 81 4.43 6.19 -11.37
CA PRO A 81 3.47 5.73 -12.36
C PRO A 81 4.20 5.29 -13.63
N LEU A 82 3.73 4.21 -14.24
CA LEU A 82 4.23 3.75 -15.53
C LEU A 82 3.63 4.58 -16.67
N PRO A 83 4.44 4.94 -17.68
CA PRO A 83 4.00 5.83 -18.75
C PRO A 83 2.94 5.17 -19.64
N GLY A 84 1.99 5.96 -20.12
CA GLY A 84 0.92 5.51 -21.03
C GLY A 84 -0.39 6.23 -20.75
N ASP A 85 -1.46 5.76 -21.40
CA ASP A 85 -2.83 6.24 -21.18
C ASP A 85 -3.60 5.18 -20.37
N PRO A 86 -3.87 5.40 -19.06
CA PRO A 86 -4.60 4.46 -18.22
C PRO A 86 -6.02 4.14 -18.70
N THR A 87 -6.59 4.95 -19.59
CA THR A 87 -7.94 4.73 -20.14
C THR A 87 -7.96 3.81 -21.35
N SER A 88 -6.80 3.43 -21.88
CA SER A 88 -6.66 2.52 -23.02
C SER A 88 -6.69 1.06 -22.56
N ASP A 89 -7.47 0.23 -23.24
CA ASP A 89 -7.48 -1.23 -23.05
C ASP A 89 -6.11 -1.88 -23.33
N GLU A 90 -5.23 -1.19 -24.07
CA GLU A 90 -3.88 -1.63 -24.38
C GLU A 90 -2.83 -1.19 -23.34
N TYR A 91 -3.22 -0.40 -22.34
CA TYR A 91 -2.29 0.20 -21.37
C TYR A 91 -1.46 -0.85 -20.65
N GLU A 92 -2.11 -1.84 -20.02
CA GLU A 92 -1.42 -2.91 -19.29
C GLU A 92 -0.52 -3.75 -20.21
N VAL A 93 -1.00 -4.06 -21.42
CA VAL A 93 -0.28 -4.89 -22.41
C VAL A 93 0.98 -4.19 -22.93
N ALA A 94 0.98 -2.85 -22.96
CA ALA A 94 2.13 -2.07 -23.40
C ALA A 94 3.24 -1.97 -22.34
N LEU A 95 2.97 -2.36 -21.09
CA LEU A 95 3.94 -2.28 -20.00
C LEU A 95 4.83 -3.52 -19.96
N PRO A 96 6.07 -3.39 -19.46
CA PRO A 96 6.94 -4.55 -19.28
C PRO A 96 6.33 -5.54 -18.29
N ASP A 97 6.33 -6.83 -18.65
CA ASP A 97 5.98 -7.89 -17.70
C ASP A 97 6.87 -7.80 -16.46
N CYS A 98 6.26 -7.68 -15.28
CA CYS A 98 6.94 -7.75 -14.00
C CYS A 98 6.58 -9.07 -13.32
N PRO A 99 7.25 -10.20 -13.65
CA PRO A 99 6.89 -11.52 -13.13
C PRO A 99 7.16 -11.69 -11.64
N CYS A 100 7.78 -10.70 -11.01
CA CYS A 100 8.15 -10.73 -9.62
C CYS A 100 7.34 -9.68 -8.85
N VAL A 101 6.33 -10.13 -8.12
CA VAL A 101 5.67 -9.30 -7.11
C VAL A 101 6.63 -9.12 -5.95
N PHE A 102 7.12 -7.91 -5.76
CA PHE A 102 8.04 -7.59 -4.66
C PHE A 102 7.33 -6.75 -3.60
N ILE A 103 6.72 -7.39 -2.61
CA ILE A 103 6.36 -6.71 -1.37
C ILE A 103 7.54 -6.88 -0.42
N PHE A 104 8.27 -5.79 -0.15
CA PHE A 104 9.31 -5.76 0.87
C PHE A 104 8.75 -5.16 2.15
N GLY A 105 8.54 -6.00 3.16
CA GLY A 105 8.16 -5.56 4.50
C GLY A 105 9.39 -5.22 5.34
N LEU A 106 9.40 -4.04 5.96
CA LEU A 106 10.38 -3.67 6.97
C LEU A 106 9.72 -3.66 8.35
N GLY A 107 10.34 -4.34 9.31
CA GLY A 107 9.85 -4.38 10.68
C GLY A 107 10.79 -5.16 11.59
N VAL A 108 10.36 -5.37 12.82
CA VAL A 108 11.08 -6.14 13.84
C VAL A 108 10.61 -7.59 13.79
N VAL A 109 11.54 -8.52 13.60
CA VAL A 109 11.24 -9.95 13.70
C VAL A 109 10.89 -10.27 15.16
N SER A 110 9.66 -10.71 15.40
CA SER A 110 9.11 -10.93 16.74
C SER A 110 8.87 -12.40 17.08
N SER A 111 9.08 -13.33 16.12
CA SER A 111 8.97 -14.77 16.34
C SER A 111 10.18 -15.55 15.85
N TRP A 112 10.25 -16.80 16.28
CA TRP A 112 11.07 -17.81 15.63
C TRP A 112 10.55 -18.14 14.23
N VAL A 113 11.45 -18.64 13.39
CA VAL A 113 11.11 -19.11 12.04
C VAL A 113 10.24 -20.37 12.12
N ILE A 114 9.17 -20.40 11.34
CA ILE A 114 8.30 -21.57 11.12
C ILE A 114 8.44 -22.04 9.68
N THR A 115 8.23 -23.34 9.45
CA THR A 115 8.12 -23.89 8.08
C THR A 115 6.65 -23.90 7.69
N LEU A 116 6.34 -23.35 6.52
CA LEU A 116 4.98 -23.29 5.99
C LEU A 116 4.51 -24.68 5.52
N PRO A 117 3.19 -24.87 5.25
CA PRO A 117 2.63 -26.17 4.86
C PRO A 117 3.22 -26.79 3.60
N ASP A 118 3.90 -26.00 2.76
CA ASP A 118 4.60 -26.48 1.57
C ASP A 118 5.92 -27.24 1.88
N GLY A 119 6.36 -27.23 3.14
CA GLY A 119 7.57 -27.90 3.61
C GLY A 119 8.88 -27.24 3.18
N VAL A 120 8.83 -26.15 2.41
CA VAL A 120 10.01 -25.49 1.84
C VAL A 120 10.08 -24.03 2.26
N SER A 121 8.95 -23.32 2.28
CA SER A 121 8.90 -21.91 2.61
C SER A 121 9.02 -21.69 4.12
N LYS A 122 9.70 -20.61 4.48
CA LYS A 122 9.90 -20.21 5.87
C LYS A 122 9.21 -18.89 6.13
N ALA A 123 8.55 -18.80 7.27
CA ALA A 123 7.85 -17.60 7.73
C ALA A 123 8.29 -17.22 9.13
N PHE A 124 8.14 -15.95 9.48
CA PHE A 124 8.36 -15.42 10.82
C PHE A 124 7.49 -14.17 10.99
N SER A 125 7.05 -13.94 12.22
CA SER A 125 6.29 -12.75 12.55
C SER A 125 7.17 -11.51 12.38
N VAL A 126 6.70 -10.55 11.59
CA VAL A 126 7.27 -9.22 11.46
C VAL A 126 6.29 -8.23 12.06
N THR A 127 6.74 -7.49 13.07
CA THR A 127 5.99 -6.41 13.70
C THR A 127 6.48 -5.06 13.18
N ALA A 128 5.57 -4.24 12.67
CA ALA A 128 5.85 -2.87 12.24
C ALA A 128 4.99 -1.89 13.05
N SER A 129 5.60 -0.82 13.52
CA SER A 129 4.92 0.27 14.22
C SER A 129 5.28 1.59 13.55
N ASP A 130 4.30 2.26 12.97
CA ASP A 130 4.51 3.54 12.29
C ASP A 130 3.26 4.43 12.43
N TYR A 131 3.44 5.72 12.15
CA TYR A 131 2.34 6.65 12.00
C TYR A 131 1.75 6.49 10.60
N VAL A 132 0.54 5.96 10.54
CA VAL A 132 -0.24 5.73 9.31
C VAL A 132 -1.53 6.52 9.40
N HIS A 133 -1.77 7.33 8.37
CA HIS A 133 -2.86 8.29 8.25
C HIS A 133 -2.83 9.32 9.37
N ASN A 134 -3.46 9.02 10.52
CA ASN A 134 -3.60 9.96 11.64
C ASN A 134 -3.30 9.33 13.02
N ALA A 135 -2.76 8.11 13.07
CA ALA A 135 -2.47 7.42 14.33
C ALA A 135 -1.18 6.61 14.25
N ASN A 136 -0.52 6.46 15.40
CA ASN A 136 0.48 5.42 15.56
C ASN A 136 -0.23 4.07 15.56
N MET A 137 0.10 3.23 14.60
CA MET A 137 -0.49 1.91 14.44
C MET A 137 0.59 0.85 14.48
N THR A 138 0.22 -0.34 14.99
CA THR A 138 1.10 -1.49 15.07
C THR A 138 0.44 -2.68 14.38
N THR A 139 1.15 -3.27 13.44
CA THR A 139 0.74 -4.47 12.71
C THR A 139 1.75 -5.58 12.94
N THR A 140 1.27 -6.83 12.98
CA THR A 140 2.12 -8.02 12.93
C THR A 140 1.62 -8.92 11.82
N VAL A 141 2.53 -9.35 10.94
CA VAL A 141 2.26 -10.25 9.80
C VAL A 141 3.16 -11.47 9.90
N VAL A 142 2.68 -12.63 9.47
CA VAL A 142 3.43 -13.91 9.42
C VAL A 142 3.54 -14.38 7.98
#